data_AF-A0A091GWU2-F1
#
_entry.id   AF-A0A091GWU2-F1
#
_cell.length_a   1.000
_cell.length_b   1.000
_cell.length_c   1.000
_cell.angle_alpha   90.00
_cell.angle_beta   90.00
_cell.angle_gamma   90.00
#
_symmetry.space_group_name_H-M   'P 1'
#
loop_
_entity.id
_entity.type
_entity.pdbx_description
1 polymer ?
#
loop_
_entity_poly.entity_id
_entity_poly.type
_entity_poly.pdbx_seq_one_letter_code
_entity_poly.pdbx_strand_id
1 'polypeptide(L)'
;VVSGFPPQKCQCFTFDDEEREERKKLAQLLIRFLERELQPSCQVTCLESIRILSRDKHCLEPFTTKEGLKTLSRHAGIDYSEELIREVPDLDVILESLKCLCNIVFSSPRAQELTAEARLVVGLARRIKLYNERSLPHEVKFFDLRLLFLLTALRGDQLAQELRGISLMTDTLELTLGVKWMDPYEVATEEGLLPPLPRQETERAMEILKVLFNITFDSSKREVDEEDAALYRHLGALLRHCLMISADGEDRTEEFHSHTVNLLGNLPLKCLDVLLTPKVRPGSLEYMGVNMDAVSILLGFLERRLDRGHKLKESLTPVLNLLTESARVHRQTRKFLKVKVLPPLRDVRNRPEVGNSLRNKLVRLMTHIDTDVKHCAAEFLFVLCKES
;
A
#
# COMPACT_ATOMS: atom_id res chain seq x y z
N VAL A 1 -16.51 -9.70 -35.86
CA VAL A 1 -15.04 -9.49 -35.78
C VAL A 1 -14.59 -9.30 -34.34
N VAL A 2 -15.18 -8.38 -33.56
CA VAL A 2 -14.84 -8.23 -32.11
C VAL A 2 -15.29 -9.44 -31.27
N SER A 3 -16.40 -10.09 -31.62
CA SER A 3 -16.85 -11.37 -31.02
C SER A 3 -15.96 -12.59 -31.31
N GLY A 4 -14.89 -12.41 -32.11
CA GLY A 4 -13.96 -13.47 -32.49
C GLY A 4 -12.68 -13.51 -31.64
N PHE A 5 -12.53 -12.64 -30.63
CA PHE A 5 -11.43 -12.78 -29.67
C PHE A 5 -11.76 -13.96 -28.74
N PRO A 6 -11.03 -15.08 -28.82
CA PRO A 6 -11.44 -16.28 -28.09
C PRO A 6 -11.28 -16.05 -26.57
N PRO A 7 -12.19 -16.59 -25.73
CA PRO A 7 -12.02 -16.56 -24.27
C PRO A 7 -10.70 -17.18 -23.81
N GLN A 8 -10.05 -17.99 -24.65
CA GLN A 8 -8.71 -18.55 -24.45
C GLN A 8 -7.61 -17.48 -24.34
N LYS A 9 -7.78 -16.28 -24.93
CA LYS A 9 -6.78 -15.18 -24.82
C LYS A 9 -6.97 -14.29 -23.60
N CYS A 10 -8.02 -14.45 -22.79
CA CYS A 10 -8.22 -13.66 -21.55
C CYS A 10 -7.11 -13.90 -20.51
N GLN A 11 -6.45 -15.06 -20.54
CA GLN A 11 -5.29 -15.43 -19.73
C GLN A 11 -3.96 -15.33 -20.50
N CYS A 12 -3.95 -14.72 -21.69
CA CYS A 12 -2.73 -14.58 -22.47
C CYS A 12 -1.82 -13.49 -21.89
N PHE A 13 -0.56 -13.85 -21.63
CA PHE A 13 0.52 -12.96 -21.18
C PHE A 13 1.75 -13.02 -22.10
N THR A 14 1.74 -13.90 -23.10
CA THR A 14 2.84 -14.10 -24.06
C THR A 14 2.27 -14.03 -25.47
N PHE A 15 2.82 -13.14 -26.29
CA PHE A 15 2.32 -12.87 -27.64
C PHE A 15 3.38 -13.25 -28.68
N ASP A 16 2.92 -13.83 -29.78
CA ASP A 16 3.79 -14.19 -30.91
C ASP A 16 4.26 -12.93 -31.66
N ASP A 17 5.48 -12.95 -32.17
CA ASP A 17 6.07 -11.84 -32.91
C ASP A 17 5.52 -11.74 -34.34
N GLU A 18 5.06 -12.85 -34.93
CA GLU A 18 4.55 -12.88 -36.31
C GLU A 18 3.25 -12.08 -36.49
N GLU A 19 2.34 -12.11 -35.50
CA GLU A 19 1.04 -11.40 -35.54
C GLU A 19 1.14 -9.91 -35.08
N ARG A 20 2.34 -9.37 -34.84
CA ARG A 20 2.51 -8.07 -34.17
C ARG A 20 1.86 -6.90 -34.92
N GLU A 21 2.03 -6.83 -36.23
CA GLU A 21 1.48 -5.71 -37.03
C GLU A 21 -0.05 -5.78 -37.15
N GLU A 22 -0.62 -6.98 -37.13
CA GLU A 22 -2.08 -7.16 -37.08
C GLU A 22 -2.65 -6.69 -35.75
N ARG A 23 -1.98 -7.03 -34.63
CA ARG A 23 -2.37 -6.56 -33.29
C ARG A 23 -2.33 -5.04 -33.17
N LYS A 24 -1.30 -4.37 -33.72
CA LYS A 24 -1.23 -2.90 -33.74
C LYS A 24 -2.38 -2.27 -34.53
N LYS A 25 -2.67 -2.80 -35.72
CA LYS A 25 -3.80 -2.33 -36.54
C LYS A 25 -5.13 -2.52 -35.80
N LEU A 26 -5.31 -3.66 -35.15
CA LEU A 26 -6.48 -3.93 -34.34
C LEU A 26 -6.60 -2.96 -33.15
N ALA A 27 -5.51 -2.71 -32.42
CA ALA A 27 -5.46 -1.75 -31.32
C ALA A 27 -5.91 -0.35 -31.78
N GLN A 28 -5.42 0.11 -32.94
CA GLN A 28 -5.80 1.40 -33.51
C GLN A 28 -7.27 1.45 -33.96
N LEU A 29 -7.81 0.36 -34.51
CA LEU A 29 -9.22 0.28 -34.87
C LEU A 29 -10.12 0.26 -33.64
N LEU A 30 -9.75 -0.48 -32.59
CA LEU A 30 -10.53 -0.58 -31.35
C LEU A 30 -10.64 0.77 -30.64
N ILE A 31 -9.54 1.52 -30.51
CA ILE A 31 -9.58 2.83 -29.85
C ILE A 31 -10.43 3.84 -30.63
N ARG A 32 -10.31 3.87 -31.97
CA ARG A 32 -11.17 4.70 -32.84
C ARG A 32 -12.63 4.28 -32.79
N PHE A 33 -12.91 3.01 -32.59
CA PHE A 33 -14.27 2.52 -32.47
C PHE A 33 -14.90 2.99 -31.15
N LEU A 34 -14.14 2.99 -30.05
CA LEU A 34 -14.57 3.52 -28.75
C LEU A 34 -14.78 5.04 -28.70
N GLU A 35 -14.31 5.79 -29.71
CA GLU A 35 -14.62 7.22 -29.86
C GLU A 35 -16.06 7.46 -30.35
N ARG A 36 -16.72 6.43 -30.89
CA ARG A 36 -18.11 6.49 -31.36
C ARG A 36 -19.09 6.19 -30.24
N GLU A 37 -20.34 6.60 -30.42
CA GLU A 37 -21.44 6.15 -29.57
C GLU A 37 -21.73 4.67 -29.85
N LEU A 38 -21.49 3.84 -28.84
CA LEU A 38 -21.63 2.39 -28.90
C LEU A 38 -22.56 1.93 -27.78
N GLN A 39 -23.26 0.82 -28.00
CA GLN A 39 -23.97 0.15 -26.92
C GLN A 39 -22.98 -0.35 -25.85
N PRO A 40 -23.37 -0.36 -24.56
CA PRO A 40 -22.48 -0.77 -23.46
C PRO A 40 -21.82 -2.13 -23.67
N SER A 41 -22.55 -3.13 -24.17
CA SER A 41 -22.01 -4.47 -24.48
C SER A 41 -20.87 -4.44 -25.50
N CYS A 42 -21.00 -3.61 -26.54
CA CYS A 42 -19.94 -3.39 -27.54
C CYS A 42 -18.74 -2.67 -26.93
N GLN A 43 -18.97 -1.68 -26.05
CA GLN A 43 -17.90 -0.99 -25.34
C GLN A 43 -17.09 -1.96 -24.48
N VAL A 44 -17.75 -2.78 -23.67
CA VAL A 44 -17.11 -3.81 -22.83
C VAL A 44 -16.26 -4.75 -23.68
N THR A 45 -16.82 -5.31 -24.77
CA THR A 45 -16.06 -6.24 -25.63
C THR A 45 -14.82 -5.57 -26.25
N CYS A 46 -14.94 -4.30 -26.65
CA CYS A 46 -13.80 -3.52 -27.15
C CYS A 46 -12.75 -3.28 -26.05
N LEU A 47 -13.18 -2.92 -24.85
CA LEU A 47 -12.29 -2.68 -23.71
C LEU A 47 -11.61 -3.96 -23.24
N GLU A 48 -12.29 -5.11 -23.23
CA GLU A 48 -11.67 -6.40 -22.95
C GLU A 48 -10.56 -6.75 -23.96
N SER A 49 -10.83 -6.47 -25.24
CA SER A 49 -9.84 -6.65 -26.32
C SER A 49 -8.65 -5.73 -26.12
N ILE A 50 -8.88 -4.44 -25.79
CA ILE A 50 -7.81 -3.49 -25.45
C ILE A 50 -7.04 -3.94 -24.21
N ARG A 51 -7.72 -4.43 -23.17
CA ARG A 51 -7.09 -4.94 -21.95
C ARG A 51 -6.13 -6.08 -22.26
N ILE A 52 -6.51 -7.01 -23.13
CA ILE A 52 -5.63 -8.09 -23.57
C ILE A 52 -4.43 -7.52 -24.34
N LEU A 53 -4.68 -6.65 -25.33
CA LEU A 53 -3.63 -6.05 -26.16
C LEU A 53 -2.66 -5.16 -25.35
N SER A 54 -3.14 -4.50 -24.30
CA SER A 54 -2.33 -3.65 -23.41
C SER A 54 -1.31 -4.42 -22.57
N ARG A 55 -1.37 -5.75 -22.56
CA ARG A 55 -0.32 -6.61 -21.96
C ARG A 55 0.89 -6.76 -22.88
N ASP A 56 0.72 -6.56 -24.18
CA ASP A 56 1.80 -6.57 -25.16
C ASP A 56 2.44 -5.17 -25.25
N LYS A 57 3.67 -5.05 -24.75
CA LYS A 57 4.43 -3.78 -24.76
C LYS A 57 4.60 -3.21 -26.16
N HIS A 58 4.57 -4.04 -27.21
CA HIS A 58 4.74 -3.61 -28.60
C HIS A 58 3.44 -3.08 -29.23
N CYS A 59 2.30 -3.24 -28.55
CA CYS A 59 0.98 -2.80 -29.01
C CYS A 59 0.45 -1.59 -28.23
N LEU A 60 1.26 -0.98 -27.35
CA LEU A 60 0.81 0.12 -26.48
C LEU A 60 0.69 1.46 -27.20
N GLU A 61 1.44 1.69 -28.27
CA GLU A 61 1.52 2.99 -28.97
C GLU A 61 0.14 3.63 -29.27
N PRO A 62 -0.86 2.90 -29.80
CA PRO A 62 -2.18 3.48 -30.10
C PRO A 62 -2.96 3.91 -28.86
N PHE A 63 -2.65 3.35 -27.69
CA PHE A 63 -3.30 3.66 -26.42
C PHE A 63 -2.56 4.74 -25.62
N THR A 64 -1.30 5.01 -25.95
CA THR A 64 -0.42 5.98 -25.25
C THR A 64 -0.41 7.35 -25.92
N THR A 65 -1.50 7.71 -26.61
CA THR A 65 -1.74 9.05 -27.18
C THR A 65 -2.65 9.87 -26.26
N LYS A 66 -2.67 11.19 -26.45
CA LYS A 66 -3.54 12.07 -25.64
C LYS A 66 -5.01 11.74 -25.86
N GLU A 67 -5.39 11.47 -27.10
CA GLU A 67 -6.74 11.09 -27.52
C GLU A 67 -7.13 9.71 -27.00
N GLY A 68 -6.22 8.72 -27.12
CA GLY A 68 -6.45 7.36 -26.63
C GLY A 68 -6.67 7.32 -25.12
N LEU A 69 -5.80 7.98 -24.35
CA LEU A 69 -5.95 8.08 -22.90
C LEU A 69 -7.20 8.87 -22.51
N LYS A 70 -7.53 9.96 -23.20
CA LYS A 70 -8.77 10.72 -22.95
C LYS A 70 -10.02 9.85 -23.17
N THR A 71 -10.03 9.04 -24.24
CA THR A 71 -11.13 8.12 -24.53
C THR A 71 -11.28 7.08 -23.43
N LEU A 72 -10.18 6.42 -23.01
CA LEU A 72 -10.21 5.44 -21.91
C LEU A 72 -10.60 6.07 -20.57
N SER A 73 -10.12 7.29 -20.29
CA SER A 73 -10.45 8.03 -19.06
C SER A 73 -11.92 8.42 -19.00
N ARG A 74 -12.53 8.72 -20.15
CA ARG A 74 -13.96 9.01 -20.29
C ARG A 74 -14.80 7.76 -19.99
N HIS A 75 -14.45 6.62 -20.59
CA HIS A 75 -15.13 5.35 -20.33
C HIS A 75 -14.92 4.85 -18.89
N ALA A 76 -13.77 5.17 -18.28
CA ALA A 76 -13.52 4.96 -16.86
C ALA A 76 -14.25 5.95 -15.94
N GLY A 77 -14.87 7.00 -16.46
CA GLY A 77 -15.56 8.02 -15.66
C GLY A 77 -14.65 8.87 -14.77
N ILE A 78 -13.37 9.04 -15.14
CA ILE A 78 -12.36 9.82 -14.37
C ILE A 78 -11.71 10.95 -15.18
N ASP A 79 -12.19 11.18 -16.40
CA ASP A 79 -11.80 12.34 -17.22
C ASP A 79 -12.12 13.63 -16.48
N TYR A 80 -11.11 14.46 -16.24
CA TYR A 80 -11.30 15.77 -15.61
C TYR A 80 -11.88 16.75 -16.64
N SER A 81 -13.15 17.11 -16.50
CA SER A 81 -13.79 18.16 -17.27
C SER A 81 -14.56 19.08 -16.32
N GLU A 82 -14.29 20.38 -16.39
CA GLU A 82 -14.89 21.38 -15.49
C GLU A 82 -16.36 21.68 -15.82
N GLU A 83 -16.86 21.27 -16.99
CA GLU A 83 -18.08 21.86 -17.57
C GLU A 83 -19.25 20.92 -17.88
N LEU A 84 -19.19 19.60 -17.62
CA LEU A 84 -20.36 18.74 -17.85
C LEU A 84 -20.57 17.66 -16.79
N ILE A 85 -21.79 17.63 -16.25
CA ILE A 85 -22.38 16.40 -15.70
C ILE A 85 -22.55 15.47 -16.91
N ARG A 86 -21.60 14.54 -17.08
CA ARG A 86 -21.71 13.49 -18.09
C ARG A 86 -22.50 12.32 -17.53
N GLU A 87 -23.21 11.60 -18.40
CA GLU A 87 -23.78 10.31 -18.07
C GLU A 87 -22.68 9.41 -17.48
N VAL A 88 -22.99 8.82 -16.32
CA VAL A 88 -22.09 7.87 -15.67
C VAL A 88 -22.07 6.61 -16.54
N PRO A 89 -20.89 6.18 -17.04
CA PRO A 89 -20.83 4.96 -17.84
C PRO A 89 -21.31 3.74 -17.04
N ASP A 90 -21.69 2.69 -17.74
CA ASP A 90 -22.04 1.41 -17.12
C ASP A 90 -20.89 0.89 -16.24
N LEU A 91 -21.21 0.19 -15.15
CA LEU A 91 -20.21 -0.32 -14.20
C LEU A 91 -19.21 -1.26 -14.86
N ASP A 92 -19.65 -2.09 -15.80
CA ASP A 92 -18.77 -3.03 -16.52
C ASP A 92 -17.80 -2.28 -17.44
N VAL A 93 -18.28 -1.20 -18.07
CA VAL A 93 -17.47 -0.31 -18.92
C VAL A 93 -16.41 0.42 -18.07
N ILE A 94 -16.80 0.94 -16.90
CA ILE A 94 -15.88 1.59 -15.96
C ILE A 94 -14.78 0.61 -15.54
N LEU A 95 -15.19 -0.58 -15.11
CA LEU A 95 -14.28 -1.61 -14.61
C LEU A 95 -13.26 -2.04 -15.67
N GLU A 96 -13.70 -2.36 -16.89
CA GLU A 96 -12.77 -2.77 -17.95
C GLU A 96 -11.86 -1.62 -18.40
N SER A 97 -12.36 -0.38 -18.40
CA SER A 97 -11.54 0.81 -18.69
C SER A 97 -10.45 1.03 -17.64
N LEU A 98 -10.76 0.86 -16.35
CA LEU A 98 -9.78 0.97 -15.27
C LEU A 98 -8.70 -0.11 -15.38
N LYS A 99 -9.08 -1.35 -15.71
CA LYS A 99 -8.12 -2.43 -15.96
C LYS A 99 -7.19 -2.10 -17.15
N CYS A 100 -7.73 -1.54 -18.23
CA CYS A 100 -6.93 -1.07 -19.36
C CYS A 100 -5.92 -0.01 -18.94
N LEU A 101 -6.39 1.04 -18.23
CA LEU A 101 -5.56 2.13 -17.75
C LEU A 101 -4.45 1.63 -16.82
N CYS A 102 -4.76 0.70 -15.90
CA CYS A 102 -3.75 0.09 -15.04
C CYS A 102 -2.63 -0.58 -15.85
N ASN A 103 -2.97 -1.39 -16.85
CA ASN A 103 -1.97 -2.07 -17.69
C ASN A 103 -1.11 -1.08 -18.48
N ILE A 104 -1.75 -0.07 -19.07
CA ILE A 104 -1.10 0.95 -19.92
C ILE A 104 -0.15 1.81 -19.07
N VAL A 105 -0.63 2.34 -17.94
CA VAL A 105 0.17 3.19 -17.02
C VAL A 105 1.30 2.38 -16.40
N PHE A 106 1.08 1.11 -16.05
CA PHE A 106 2.14 0.26 -15.52
C PHE A 106 3.27 0.02 -16.53
N SER A 107 2.94 -0.08 -17.83
CA SER A 107 3.89 -0.54 -18.85
C SER A 107 4.50 0.58 -19.69
N SER A 108 3.93 1.79 -19.70
CA SER A 108 4.36 2.90 -20.57
C SER A 108 4.70 4.16 -19.79
N PRO A 109 5.98 4.58 -19.76
CA PRO A 109 6.39 5.88 -19.20
C PRO A 109 5.69 7.06 -19.87
N ARG A 110 5.46 6.98 -21.18
CA ARG A 110 4.76 8.03 -21.92
C ARG A 110 3.31 8.19 -21.46
N ALA A 111 2.62 7.08 -21.16
CA ALA A 111 1.28 7.16 -20.62
C ALA A 111 1.27 7.82 -19.23
N GLN A 112 2.26 7.51 -18.39
CA GLN A 112 2.37 8.09 -17.06
C GLN A 112 2.43 9.63 -17.13
N GLU A 113 3.28 10.18 -18.00
CA GLU A 113 3.35 11.63 -18.25
C GLU A 113 2.01 12.22 -18.69
N LEU A 114 1.38 11.61 -19.70
CA LEU A 114 0.12 12.09 -20.26
C LEU A 114 -1.04 12.03 -19.26
N THR A 115 -1.09 11.01 -18.41
CA THR A 115 -2.11 10.89 -17.35
C THR A 115 -1.94 11.95 -16.26
N ALA A 116 -0.70 12.38 -15.99
CA ALA A 116 -0.42 13.49 -15.09
C ALA A 116 -0.88 14.83 -15.69
N GLU A 117 -0.58 15.08 -16.97
CA GLU A 117 -1.07 16.26 -17.70
C GLU A 117 -2.60 16.31 -17.75
N ALA A 118 -3.26 15.16 -17.92
CA ALA A 118 -4.72 15.04 -17.93
C ALA A 118 -5.36 15.12 -16.53
N ARG A 119 -4.56 15.25 -15.46
CA ARG A 119 -5.02 15.34 -14.06
C ARG A 119 -5.96 14.20 -13.65
N LEU A 120 -5.75 12.98 -14.13
CA LEU A 120 -6.62 11.82 -13.82
C LEU A 120 -6.71 11.52 -12.32
N VAL A 121 -5.64 11.84 -11.58
CA VAL A 121 -5.59 11.76 -10.11
C VAL A 121 -6.74 12.55 -9.47
N VAL A 122 -7.11 13.71 -10.02
CA VAL A 122 -8.22 14.53 -9.50
C VAL A 122 -9.56 13.83 -9.69
N GLY A 123 -9.78 13.20 -10.85
CA GLY A 123 -10.99 12.42 -11.15
C GLY A 123 -11.14 11.22 -10.21
N LEU A 124 -10.06 10.47 -9.99
CA LEU A 124 -10.00 9.36 -9.04
C LEU A 124 -10.28 9.83 -7.60
N ALA A 125 -9.61 10.89 -7.14
CA ALA A 125 -9.80 11.42 -5.80
C ALA A 125 -11.24 11.89 -5.56
N ARG A 126 -11.88 12.52 -6.55
CA ARG A 126 -13.31 12.90 -6.50
C ARG A 126 -14.21 11.67 -6.35
N ARG A 127 -13.95 10.60 -7.11
CA ARG A 127 -14.74 9.36 -6.99
C ARG A 127 -14.54 8.67 -5.65
N ILE A 128 -13.31 8.63 -5.14
CA ILE A 128 -12.98 8.01 -3.85
C ILE A 128 -13.68 8.73 -2.69
N LYS A 129 -13.75 10.06 -2.71
CA LYS A 129 -14.51 10.86 -1.72
C LYS A 129 -15.98 10.43 -1.61
N LEU A 130 -16.55 9.89 -2.68
CA LEU A 130 -17.96 9.49 -2.74
C LEU A 130 -18.17 8.00 -2.43
N TYR A 131 -17.16 7.26 -1.96
CA TYR A 131 -17.28 5.82 -1.67
C TYR A 131 -18.33 5.47 -0.61
N ASN A 132 -18.60 6.40 0.31
CA ASN A 132 -19.65 6.26 1.33
C ASN A 132 -21.04 6.55 0.79
N GLU A 133 -21.16 7.47 -0.17
CA GLU A 133 -22.44 7.89 -0.74
C GLU A 133 -22.88 6.99 -1.89
N ARG A 134 -21.92 6.41 -2.62
CA ARG A 134 -22.16 5.57 -3.80
C ARG A 134 -21.81 4.12 -3.50
N SER A 135 -22.77 3.24 -3.71
CA SER A 135 -22.58 1.78 -3.65
C SER A 135 -21.84 1.27 -4.89
N LEU A 136 -20.54 1.56 -4.99
CA LEU A 136 -19.67 1.02 -6.03
C LEU A 136 -19.22 -0.42 -5.68
N PRO A 137 -19.18 -1.35 -6.66
CA PRO A 137 -18.66 -2.70 -6.44
C PRO A 137 -17.20 -2.71 -5.96
N HIS A 138 -16.82 -3.78 -5.25
CA HIS A 138 -15.44 -3.96 -4.77
C HIS A 138 -14.41 -3.83 -5.89
N GLU A 139 -14.63 -4.45 -7.05
CA GLU A 139 -13.63 -4.44 -8.13
C GLU A 139 -13.34 -3.03 -8.67
N VAL A 140 -14.37 -2.18 -8.82
CA VAL A 140 -14.19 -0.79 -9.23
C VAL A 140 -13.37 -0.03 -8.17
N LYS A 141 -13.74 -0.17 -6.88
CA LYS A 141 -13.00 0.47 -5.78
C LYS A 141 -11.53 0.01 -5.73
N PHE A 142 -11.28 -1.27 -5.98
CA PHE A 142 -9.94 -1.84 -6.01
C PHE A 142 -9.12 -1.29 -7.18
N PHE A 143 -9.66 -1.28 -8.40
CA PHE A 143 -8.93 -0.79 -9.57
C PHE A 143 -8.74 0.74 -9.57
N ASP A 144 -9.62 1.49 -8.92
CA ASP A 144 -9.41 2.91 -8.61
C ASP A 144 -8.17 3.13 -7.75
N LEU A 145 -8.09 2.41 -6.63
CA LEU A 145 -6.95 2.49 -5.71
C LEU A 145 -5.66 1.98 -6.37
N ARG A 146 -5.77 0.92 -7.19
CA ARG A 146 -4.64 0.38 -7.94
C ARG A 146 -4.09 1.37 -8.96
N LEU A 147 -4.97 2.04 -9.70
CA LEU A 147 -4.57 3.07 -10.66
C LEU A 147 -3.97 4.27 -9.92
N LEU A 148 -4.56 4.68 -8.79
CA LEU A 148 -4.01 5.75 -7.95
C LEU A 148 -2.62 5.41 -7.41
N PHE A 149 -2.37 4.17 -7.00
CA PHE A 149 -1.05 3.69 -6.60
C PHE A 149 -0.03 3.84 -7.74
N LEU A 150 -0.39 3.42 -8.96
CA LEU A 150 0.49 3.52 -10.12
C LEU A 150 0.82 4.99 -10.47
N LEU A 151 -0.17 5.87 -10.39
CA LEU A 151 0.02 7.30 -10.68
C LEU A 151 0.86 8.01 -9.61
N THR A 152 0.68 7.65 -8.34
CA THR A 152 1.41 8.26 -7.21
C THR A 152 2.86 7.81 -7.11
N ALA A 153 3.22 6.65 -7.66
CA ALA A 153 4.61 6.18 -7.69
C ALA A 153 5.56 7.11 -8.46
N LEU A 154 5.03 7.99 -9.31
CA LEU A 154 5.82 8.83 -10.24
C LEU A 154 5.67 10.32 -9.94
N ARG A 155 4.54 10.73 -9.37
CA ARG A 155 4.19 12.12 -9.02
C ARG A 155 3.37 12.19 -7.73
N GLY A 156 3.88 11.61 -6.64
CA GLY A 156 3.19 11.57 -5.34
C GLY A 156 2.84 12.95 -4.78
N ASP A 157 3.69 13.96 -5.04
CA ASP A 157 3.56 15.31 -4.49
C ASP A 157 2.24 16.00 -4.88
N GLN A 158 1.74 15.77 -6.10
CA GLN A 158 0.49 16.39 -6.58
C GLN A 158 -0.72 15.91 -5.75
N LEU A 159 -0.80 14.61 -5.47
CA LEU A 159 -1.88 14.06 -4.64
C LEU A 159 -1.71 14.48 -3.17
N ALA A 160 -0.47 14.43 -2.66
CA ALA A 160 -0.16 14.73 -1.27
C ALA A 160 -0.61 16.15 -0.89
N GLN A 161 -0.21 17.15 -1.67
CA GLN A 161 -0.40 18.57 -1.34
C GLN A 161 -1.69 19.16 -1.93
N GLU A 162 -1.95 19.01 -3.23
CA GLU A 162 -3.07 19.71 -3.88
C GLU A 162 -4.44 19.15 -3.47
N LEU A 163 -4.49 17.86 -3.13
CA LEU A 163 -5.76 17.13 -2.93
C LEU A 163 -5.97 16.66 -1.50
N ARG A 164 -5.11 17.07 -0.56
CA ARG A 164 -5.08 16.57 0.83
C ARG A 164 -5.08 15.03 0.87
N GLY A 165 -4.22 14.43 0.04
CA GLY A 165 -4.22 12.98 -0.23
C GLY A 165 -4.06 12.12 1.02
N ILE A 166 -3.28 12.58 2.01
CA ILE A 166 -3.10 11.87 3.28
C ILE A 166 -4.42 11.75 4.03
N SER A 167 -5.15 12.86 4.22
CA SER A 167 -6.47 12.85 4.86
C SER A 167 -7.46 11.98 4.08
N LEU A 168 -7.55 12.17 2.75
CA LEU A 168 -8.47 11.37 1.93
C LEU A 168 -8.21 9.85 2.05
N MET A 169 -6.95 9.43 1.97
CA MET A 169 -6.60 8.01 2.07
C MET A 169 -6.74 7.48 3.49
N THR A 170 -6.50 8.31 4.51
CA THR A 170 -6.70 7.94 5.92
C THR A 170 -8.18 7.68 6.19
N ASP A 171 -9.07 8.57 5.75
CA ASP A 171 -10.52 8.39 5.84
C ASP A 171 -10.97 7.14 5.06
N THR A 172 -10.40 6.93 3.86
CA THR A 172 -10.72 5.74 3.05
C THR A 172 -10.26 4.44 3.73
N LEU A 173 -9.12 4.46 4.43
CA LEU A 173 -8.63 3.32 5.20
C LEU A 173 -9.53 3.05 6.40
N GLU A 174 -9.91 4.08 7.14
CA GLU A 174 -10.84 3.97 8.27
C GLU A 174 -12.16 3.33 7.85
N LEU A 175 -12.75 3.81 6.75
CA LEU A 175 -13.97 3.25 6.18
C LEU A 175 -13.81 1.79 5.75
N THR A 176 -12.66 1.43 5.18
CA THR A 176 -12.38 0.06 4.73
C THR A 176 -12.22 -0.90 5.91
N LEU A 177 -11.67 -0.43 7.03
CA LEU A 177 -11.49 -1.20 8.25
C LEU A 177 -12.75 -1.25 9.12
N GLY A 178 -13.74 -0.37 8.89
CA GLY A 178 -14.97 -0.30 9.69
C GLY A 178 -14.71 0.09 11.15
N VAL A 179 -13.68 0.91 11.38
CA VAL A 179 -13.21 1.31 12.71
C VAL A 179 -14.25 2.16 13.43
N LYS A 180 -14.38 1.94 14.74
CA LYS A 180 -15.13 2.82 15.66
C LYS A 180 -14.16 3.41 16.67
N TRP A 181 -14.21 4.72 16.90
CA TRP A 181 -13.31 5.39 17.84
C TRP A 181 -13.94 5.52 19.23
N MET A 182 -13.14 5.27 20.26
CA MET A 182 -13.49 5.56 21.66
C MET A 182 -12.86 6.87 22.12
N ASP A 183 -11.61 7.10 21.74
CA ASP A 183 -10.83 8.32 21.98
C ASP A 183 -10.12 8.69 20.66
N PRO A 184 -9.59 9.94 20.49
CA PRO A 184 -9.02 10.41 19.21
C PRO A 184 -7.94 9.52 18.57
N TYR A 185 -7.27 8.71 19.40
CA TYR A 185 -6.22 7.77 18.98
C TYR A 185 -6.44 6.37 19.55
N GLU A 186 -7.66 6.03 19.99
CA GLU A 186 -8.01 4.70 20.53
C GLU A 186 -9.22 4.13 19.80
N VAL A 187 -8.97 3.08 19.01
CA VAL A 187 -9.99 2.30 18.32
C VAL A 187 -10.69 1.38 19.32
N ALA A 188 -12.01 1.32 19.26
CA ALA A 188 -12.83 0.38 20.00
C ALA A 188 -12.41 -1.05 19.62
N THR A 189 -11.92 -1.79 20.62
CA THR A 189 -11.68 -3.22 20.51
C THR A 189 -12.84 -3.97 21.15
N GLU A 190 -13.49 -4.85 20.40
CA GLU A 190 -14.45 -5.79 20.97
C GLU A 190 -13.71 -6.81 21.85
N GLU A 191 -14.30 -7.18 22.98
CA GLU A 191 -13.72 -8.17 23.89
C GLU A 191 -13.77 -9.56 23.25
N GLY A 192 -12.65 -10.03 22.69
CA GLY A 192 -12.52 -11.36 22.08
C GLY A 192 -11.48 -11.43 20.98
N LEU A 193 -11.33 -12.61 20.37
CA LEU A 193 -10.61 -12.73 19.10
C LEU A 193 -11.44 -12.06 18.01
N LEU A 194 -10.94 -10.92 17.50
CA LEU A 194 -11.51 -10.27 16.33
C LEU A 194 -11.47 -11.25 15.15
N PRO A 195 -12.58 -11.39 14.39
CA PRO A 195 -12.53 -12.16 13.16
C PRO A 195 -11.50 -11.54 12.20
N PRO A 196 -10.86 -12.34 11.34
CA PRO A 196 -9.95 -11.80 10.35
C PRO A 196 -10.69 -10.82 9.43
N LEU A 197 -9.97 -9.76 9.02
CA LEU A 197 -10.47 -8.81 8.04
C LEU A 197 -10.83 -9.57 6.75
N PRO A 198 -12.05 -9.39 6.19
CA PRO A 198 -12.43 -10.16 5.03
C PRO A 198 -11.55 -9.80 3.81
N ARG A 199 -11.52 -10.73 2.85
CA ARG A 199 -10.59 -10.69 1.74
C ARG A 199 -10.65 -9.41 0.92
N GLN A 200 -11.85 -8.95 0.61
CA GLN A 200 -12.07 -7.76 -0.22
C GLN A 200 -11.61 -6.47 0.47
N GLU A 201 -11.85 -6.37 1.78
CA GLU A 201 -11.42 -5.28 2.65
C GLU A 201 -9.89 -5.28 2.76
N THR A 202 -9.29 -6.45 2.94
CA THR A 202 -7.83 -6.62 2.99
C THR A 202 -7.17 -6.14 1.69
N GLU A 203 -7.69 -6.56 0.53
CA GLU A 203 -7.15 -6.17 -0.78
C GLU A 203 -7.23 -4.65 -1.00
N ARG A 204 -8.35 -4.01 -0.62
CA ARG A 204 -8.49 -2.54 -0.68
C ARG A 204 -7.58 -1.84 0.32
N ALA A 205 -7.50 -2.31 1.57
CA ALA A 205 -6.66 -1.73 2.60
C ALA A 205 -5.18 -1.76 2.19
N MET A 206 -4.70 -2.86 1.60
CA MET A 206 -3.34 -2.95 1.09
C MET A 206 -3.07 -1.95 -0.05
N GLU A 207 -3.99 -1.74 -0.99
CA GLU A 207 -3.79 -0.71 -2.02
C GLU A 207 -3.78 0.71 -1.41
N ILE A 208 -4.64 0.99 -0.42
CA ILE A 208 -4.63 2.29 0.29
C ILE A 208 -3.29 2.49 1.02
N LEU A 209 -2.77 1.47 1.71
CA LEU A 209 -1.47 1.54 2.38
C LEU A 209 -0.33 1.79 1.38
N LYS A 210 -0.37 1.19 0.18
CA LYS A 210 0.61 1.44 -0.88
C LYS A 210 0.53 2.88 -1.41
N VAL A 211 -0.67 3.42 -1.60
CA VAL A 211 -0.86 4.84 -1.98
C VAL A 211 -0.31 5.75 -0.89
N LEU A 212 -0.70 5.52 0.37
CA LEU A 212 -0.22 6.27 1.52
C LEU A 212 1.32 6.23 1.61
N PHE A 213 1.93 5.07 1.39
CA PHE A 213 3.39 4.92 1.38
C PHE A 213 4.04 5.82 0.32
N ASN A 214 3.52 5.83 -0.91
CA ASN A 214 4.05 6.68 -1.98
C ASN A 214 3.96 8.17 -1.65
N ILE A 215 2.85 8.64 -1.06
CA ILE A 215 2.64 10.07 -0.79
C ILE A 215 3.28 10.56 0.51
N THR A 216 3.72 9.65 1.38
CA THR A 216 4.37 9.95 2.67
C THR A 216 5.87 9.69 2.67
N PHE A 217 6.46 9.25 1.55
CA PHE A 217 7.85 8.79 1.53
C PHE A 217 8.88 9.79 2.11
N ASP A 218 8.67 11.09 1.93
CA ASP A 218 9.56 12.15 2.46
C ASP A 218 9.02 12.84 3.75
N SER A 219 7.91 12.39 4.34
CA SER A 219 7.33 13.08 5.50
C SER A 219 8.15 12.96 6.78
N SER A 220 8.87 11.85 6.97
CA SER A 220 9.68 11.61 8.18
C SER A 220 10.85 12.59 8.35
N LYS A 221 11.29 13.22 7.24
CA LYS A 221 12.40 14.19 7.21
C LYS A 221 11.96 15.65 7.33
N ARG A 222 10.67 15.92 7.24
CA ARG A 222 10.12 17.29 7.25
C ARG A 222 9.75 17.68 8.67
N GLU A 223 9.96 18.94 9.01
CA GLU A 223 9.29 19.52 10.18
C GLU A 223 7.80 19.59 9.88
N VAL A 224 7.01 19.06 10.81
CA VAL A 224 5.57 18.93 10.67
C VAL A 224 4.93 19.84 11.70
N ASP A 225 3.97 20.65 11.27
CA ASP A 225 3.18 21.50 12.18
C ASP A 225 2.26 20.65 13.09
N GLU A 226 1.45 21.30 13.93
CA GLU A 226 0.55 20.60 14.84
C GLU A 226 -0.68 19.98 14.14
N GLU A 227 -1.15 20.57 13.04
CA GLU A 227 -2.30 20.07 12.28
C GLU A 227 -1.93 18.76 11.57
N ASP A 228 -0.82 18.78 10.83
CA ASP A 228 -0.28 17.61 10.16
C ASP A 228 0.17 16.55 11.19
N ALA A 229 0.71 16.95 12.35
CA ALA A 229 1.05 16.00 13.40
C ALA A 229 -0.19 15.28 13.95
N ALA A 230 -1.31 15.97 14.14
CA ALA A 230 -2.57 15.35 14.52
C ALA A 230 -3.05 14.34 13.45
N LEU A 231 -2.94 14.70 12.17
CA LEU A 231 -3.27 13.82 11.05
C LEU A 231 -2.39 12.55 11.03
N TYR A 232 -1.08 12.69 11.18
CA TYR A 232 -0.17 11.54 11.25
C TYR A 232 -0.37 10.68 12.49
N ARG A 233 -0.74 11.27 13.64
CA ARG A 233 -1.11 10.51 14.83
C ARG A 233 -2.40 9.71 14.63
N HIS A 234 -3.39 10.30 13.97
CA HIS A 234 -4.63 9.63 13.62
C HIS A 234 -4.37 8.45 12.67
N LEU A 235 -3.58 8.67 11.61
CA LEU A 235 -3.12 7.61 10.72
C LEU A 235 -2.32 6.54 11.50
N GLY A 236 -1.40 6.93 12.38
CA GLY A 236 -0.62 6.00 13.20
C GLY A 236 -1.50 5.14 14.12
N ALA A 237 -2.61 5.67 14.63
CA ALA A 237 -3.57 4.90 15.41
C ALA A 237 -4.33 3.86 14.56
N LEU A 238 -4.67 4.19 13.30
CA LEU A 238 -5.21 3.21 12.33
C LEU A 238 -4.19 2.14 11.99
N LEU A 239 -2.92 2.50 11.75
CA LEU A 239 -1.86 1.53 11.48
C LEU A 239 -1.58 0.62 12.67
N ARG A 240 -1.68 1.14 13.89
CA ARG A 240 -1.67 0.32 15.10
C ARG A 240 -2.81 -0.70 15.06
N HIS A 241 -4.03 -0.28 14.71
CA HIS A 241 -5.15 -1.22 14.56
C HIS A 241 -4.88 -2.28 13.48
N CYS A 242 -4.31 -1.90 12.33
CA CYS A 242 -3.89 -2.84 11.27
C CYS A 242 -2.90 -3.91 11.78
N LEU A 243 -1.96 -3.54 12.68
CA LEU A 243 -1.05 -4.51 13.30
C LEU A 243 -1.77 -5.48 14.24
N MET A 244 -2.82 -5.03 14.92
CA MET A 244 -3.54 -5.82 15.92
C MET A 244 -4.54 -6.82 15.30
N ILE A 245 -4.95 -6.61 14.05
CA ILE A 245 -5.87 -7.51 13.34
C ILE A 245 -5.12 -8.46 12.39
N SER A 246 -5.76 -9.57 12.06
CA SER A 246 -5.29 -10.52 11.04
C SER A 246 -6.12 -10.42 9.76
N ALA A 247 -5.52 -10.79 8.63
CA ALA A 247 -6.24 -11.03 7.38
C ALA A 247 -6.60 -12.52 7.23
N ASP A 248 -7.33 -12.86 6.17
CA ASP A 248 -7.65 -14.25 5.83
C ASP A 248 -6.38 -15.04 5.45
N GLY A 249 -5.82 -15.76 6.42
CA GLY A 249 -4.59 -16.56 6.30
C GLY A 249 -3.31 -15.86 6.75
N GLU A 250 -2.30 -16.67 7.11
CA GLU A 250 -1.03 -16.17 7.65
C GLU A 250 -0.22 -15.36 6.61
N ASP A 251 -0.17 -15.83 5.36
CA ASP A 251 0.59 -15.16 4.28
C ASP A 251 0.03 -13.77 3.96
N ARG A 252 -1.30 -13.65 3.87
CA ARG A 252 -1.95 -12.34 3.66
C ARG A 252 -1.79 -11.43 4.87
N THR A 253 -1.85 -11.99 6.08
CA THR A 253 -1.61 -11.21 7.30
C THR A 253 -0.20 -10.65 7.31
N GLU A 254 0.79 -11.44 6.90
CA GLU A 254 2.17 -11.00 6.79
C GLU A 254 2.38 -9.94 5.70
N GLU A 255 1.73 -10.06 4.54
CA GLU A 255 1.75 -9.03 3.48
C GLU A 255 1.10 -7.72 3.97
N PHE A 256 -0.07 -7.82 4.60
CA PHE A 256 -0.80 -6.68 5.16
C PHE A 256 0.00 -5.97 6.25
N HIS A 257 0.59 -6.71 7.18
CA HIS A 257 1.49 -6.16 8.20
C HIS A 257 2.75 -5.55 7.56
N SER A 258 3.28 -6.12 6.49
CA SER A 258 4.42 -5.55 5.76
C SER A 258 4.13 -4.15 5.23
N HIS A 259 2.98 -3.95 4.60
CA HIS A 259 2.58 -2.63 4.11
C HIS A 259 2.34 -1.64 5.26
N THR A 260 1.77 -2.12 6.36
CA THR A 260 1.55 -1.33 7.58
C THR A 260 2.86 -0.85 8.20
N VAL A 261 3.85 -1.74 8.34
CA VAL A 261 5.19 -1.44 8.87
C VAL A 261 5.94 -0.45 7.97
N ASN A 262 5.88 -0.65 6.65
CA ASN A 262 6.52 0.27 5.69
C ASN A 262 5.98 1.69 5.84
N LEU A 263 4.65 1.84 6.00
CA LEU A 263 4.02 3.15 6.18
C LEU A 263 4.30 3.75 7.56
N LEU A 264 4.34 2.95 8.62
CA LEU A 264 4.77 3.42 9.95
C LEU A 264 6.19 4.02 9.91
N GLY A 265 7.08 3.45 9.10
CA GLY A 265 8.44 3.98 8.91
C GLY A 265 8.50 5.35 8.24
N ASN A 266 7.44 5.79 7.55
CA ASN A 266 7.36 7.09 6.90
C ASN A 266 6.82 8.19 7.83
N LEU A 267 6.18 7.82 8.94
CA LEU A 267 5.58 8.80 9.86
C LEU A 267 6.67 9.60 10.60
N PRO A 268 6.41 10.88 10.92
CA PRO A 268 7.30 11.64 11.79
C PRO A 268 7.49 10.97 13.14
N LEU A 269 8.73 10.93 13.64
CA LEU A 269 9.08 10.19 14.87
C LEU A 269 8.26 10.62 16.09
N LYS A 270 7.94 11.92 16.20
CA LYS A 270 7.12 12.47 17.29
C LYS A 270 5.68 11.94 17.32
N CYS A 271 5.21 11.35 16.22
CA CYS A 271 3.86 10.81 16.07
C CYS A 271 3.81 9.29 16.32
N LEU A 272 4.95 8.62 16.53
CA LEU A 272 5.01 7.20 16.87
C LEU A 272 4.62 6.92 18.34
N ASP A 273 4.44 7.97 19.14
CA ASP A 273 3.91 7.91 20.50
C ASP A 273 2.54 7.21 20.56
N VAL A 274 1.73 7.33 19.49
CA VAL A 274 0.42 6.66 19.36
C VAL A 274 0.48 5.14 19.44
N LEU A 275 1.64 4.52 19.17
CA LEU A 275 1.82 3.08 19.32
C LEU A 275 1.76 2.65 20.80
N LEU A 276 2.01 3.58 21.73
CA LEU A 276 2.07 3.35 23.18
C LEU A 276 0.87 3.93 23.94
N THR A 277 0.03 4.73 23.28
CA THR A 277 -1.13 5.41 23.88
C THR A 277 -2.24 4.52 24.43
N PRO A 278 -2.53 3.30 23.89
CA PRO A 278 -3.61 2.47 24.42
C PRO A 278 -3.49 2.22 25.91
N LYS A 279 -4.62 2.28 26.62
CA LYS A 279 -4.67 1.97 28.04
C LYS A 279 -4.29 0.50 28.27
N VAL A 280 -3.59 0.24 29.38
CA VAL A 280 -3.32 -1.13 29.82
C VAL A 280 -4.65 -1.74 30.29
N ARG A 281 -5.09 -2.81 29.64
CA ARG A 281 -6.29 -3.57 30.00
C ARG A 281 -5.90 -4.97 30.49
N PRO A 282 -6.78 -5.69 31.20
CA PRO A 282 -6.54 -7.10 31.52
C PRO A 282 -6.23 -7.90 30.25
N GLY A 283 -5.10 -8.61 30.23
CA GLY A 283 -4.62 -9.36 29.06
C GLY A 283 -3.69 -8.60 28.13
N SER A 284 -3.56 -7.27 28.28
CA SER A 284 -2.53 -6.49 27.58
C SER A 284 -1.13 -6.82 28.08
N LEU A 285 -0.16 -6.77 27.18
CA LEU A 285 1.25 -6.81 27.54
C LEU A 285 1.68 -5.47 28.13
N GLU A 286 1.82 -5.40 29.45
CA GLU A 286 2.26 -4.20 30.16
C GLU A 286 3.77 -4.21 30.43
N TYR A 287 4.41 -3.05 30.26
CA TYR A 287 5.76 -2.82 30.74
C TYR A 287 5.97 -1.37 31.17
N MET A 288 6.34 -1.17 32.44
CA MET A 288 6.54 0.16 33.05
C MET A 288 5.29 1.05 32.98
N GLY A 289 4.10 0.47 33.16
CA GLY A 289 2.80 1.14 33.12
C GLY A 289 2.32 1.50 31.71
N VAL A 290 2.94 0.97 30.66
CA VAL A 290 2.64 1.28 29.26
C VAL A 290 2.27 0.00 28.51
N ASN A 291 1.29 0.08 27.61
CA ASN A 291 0.91 -1.01 26.73
C ASN A 291 2.01 -1.25 25.67
N MET A 292 2.46 -2.50 25.55
CA MET A 292 3.52 -2.95 24.64
C MET A 292 3.00 -3.92 23.56
N ASP A 293 1.68 -4.06 23.40
CA ASP A 293 1.08 -5.03 22.46
C ASP A 293 1.56 -4.77 21.04
N ALA A 294 1.46 -3.52 20.55
CA ALA A 294 1.90 -3.15 19.21
C ALA A 294 3.41 -3.37 19.01
N VAL A 295 4.24 -3.00 20.00
CA VAL A 295 5.70 -3.21 19.95
C VAL A 295 6.03 -4.70 19.94
N SER A 296 5.28 -5.51 20.69
CA SER A 296 5.45 -6.96 20.72
C SER A 296 5.07 -7.63 19.40
N ILE A 297 4.00 -7.15 18.73
CA ILE A 297 3.64 -7.62 17.39
C ILE A 297 4.72 -7.27 16.38
N LEU A 298 5.26 -6.04 16.42
CA LEU A 298 6.39 -5.64 15.56
C LEU A 298 7.63 -6.50 15.79
N LEU A 299 7.95 -6.82 17.06
CA LEU A 299 9.06 -7.69 17.39
C LEU A 299 8.86 -9.13 16.89
N GLY A 300 7.65 -9.66 17.06
CA GLY A 300 7.28 -10.98 16.52
C GLY A 300 7.29 -11.01 14.99
N PHE A 301 6.88 -9.91 14.33
CA PHE A 301 6.99 -9.76 12.88
C PHE A 301 8.44 -9.80 12.43
N LEU A 302 9.34 -9.06 13.08
CA LEU A 302 10.79 -9.12 12.83
C LEU A 302 11.33 -10.55 12.99
N GLU A 303 10.96 -11.25 14.07
CA GLU A 303 11.43 -12.62 14.31
C GLU A 303 10.98 -13.58 13.20
N ARG A 304 9.71 -13.53 12.78
CA ARG A 304 9.21 -14.33 11.66
C ARG A 304 9.96 -14.05 10.34
N ARG A 305 10.28 -12.79 10.05
CA ARG A 305 11.06 -12.42 8.84
C ARG A 305 12.50 -12.92 8.92
N LEU A 306 13.12 -12.91 10.10
CA LEU A 306 14.45 -13.47 10.32
C LEU A 306 14.48 -14.98 10.09
N ASP A 307 13.43 -15.69 10.49
CA ASP A 307 13.33 -17.14 10.31
C ASP A 307 13.13 -17.57 8.86
N ARG A 308 12.46 -16.74 8.04
CA ARG A 308 12.25 -17.02 6.62
C ARG A 308 13.51 -16.86 5.77
N GLY A 309 14.43 -15.95 6.13
CA GLY A 309 15.74 -15.84 5.47
C GLY A 309 15.76 -15.27 4.04
N HIS A 310 14.61 -14.97 3.42
CA HIS A 310 14.53 -14.48 2.04
C HIS A 310 14.50 -12.96 1.95
N LYS A 311 15.20 -12.39 0.95
CA LYS A 311 15.24 -10.94 0.65
C LYS A 311 15.44 -10.06 1.89
N LEU A 312 16.45 -10.39 2.69
CA LEU A 312 16.67 -9.80 4.02
C LEU A 312 16.69 -8.26 4.03
N LYS A 313 17.28 -7.62 3.01
CA LYS A 313 17.30 -6.16 2.90
C LYS A 313 15.90 -5.56 2.85
N GLU A 314 15.14 -5.89 1.81
CA GLU A 314 13.78 -5.36 1.61
C GLU A 314 12.83 -5.78 2.75
N SER A 315 13.06 -6.95 3.33
CA SER A 315 12.18 -7.52 4.35
C SER A 315 12.46 -7.06 5.78
N LEU A 316 13.72 -6.78 6.15
CA LEU A 316 14.09 -6.49 7.55
C LEU A 316 14.31 -5.00 7.81
N THR A 317 14.86 -4.27 6.84
CA THR A 317 15.22 -2.86 7.03
C THR A 317 14.05 -2.01 7.52
N PRO A 318 12.82 -2.13 6.99
CA PRO A 318 11.70 -1.31 7.46
C PRO A 318 11.36 -1.53 8.94
N VAL A 319 11.24 -2.79 9.38
CA VAL A 319 10.90 -3.11 10.77
C VAL A 319 12.05 -2.81 11.74
N LEU A 320 13.30 -3.05 11.34
CA LEU A 320 14.48 -2.73 12.16
C LEU A 320 14.59 -1.23 12.37
N ASN A 321 14.44 -0.42 11.33
CA ASN A 321 14.49 1.04 11.44
C ASN A 321 13.36 1.57 12.32
N LEU A 322 12.13 1.08 12.12
CA LEU A 322 10.98 1.48 12.95
C LEU A 322 11.19 1.17 14.44
N LEU A 323 11.65 -0.04 14.77
CA LEU A 323 11.94 -0.43 16.16
C LEU A 323 13.10 0.35 16.76
N THR A 324 14.13 0.65 15.95
CA THR A 324 15.32 1.43 16.36
C THR A 324 14.93 2.85 16.71
N GLU A 325 14.23 3.54 15.82
CA GLU A 325 13.84 4.93 16.04
C GLU A 325 12.81 5.06 17.16
N SER A 326 11.85 4.14 17.25
CA SER A 326 10.92 4.08 18.38
C SER A 326 11.66 3.87 19.72
N ALA A 327 12.72 3.05 19.75
CA ALA A 327 13.57 2.88 20.94
C ALA A 327 14.46 4.11 21.25
N ARG A 328 14.85 4.89 20.24
CA ARG A 328 15.60 6.12 20.44
C ARG A 328 14.73 7.16 21.15
N VAL A 329 13.50 7.35 20.68
CA VAL A 329 12.55 8.35 21.21
C VAL A 329 11.87 7.90 22.51
N HIS A 330 11.44 6.64 22.59
CA HIS A 330 10.66 6.14 23.73
C HIS A 330 11.48 5.22 24.64
N ARG A 331 11.79 5.73 25.84
CA ARG A 331 12.55 4.99 26.87
C ARG A 331 11.90 3.66 27.24
N GLN A 332 10.57 3.60 27.33
CA GLN A 332 9.81 2.40 27.68
C GLN A 332 9.98 1.33 26.59
N THR A 333 9.81 1.71 25.31
CA THR A 333 10.07 0.84 24.16
C THR A 333 11.50 0.29 24.18
N ARG A 334 12.51 1.16 24.37
CA ARG A 334 13.91 0.71 24.44
C ARG A 334 14.15 -0.31 25.54
N LYS A 335 13.65 -0.04 26.75
CA LYS A 335 13.84 -0.95 27.90
C LYS A 335 13.09 -2.27 27.70
N PHE A 336 11.88 -2.23 27.16
CA PHE A 336 11.10 -3.42 26.83
C PHE A 336 11.84 -4.27 25.79
N LEU A 337 12.23 -3.68 24.66
CA LEU A 337 12.99 -4.35 23.61
C LEU A 337 14.35 -4.86 24.11
N LYS A 338 15.06 -4.11 24.95
CA LYS A 338 16.31 -4.58 25.56
C LYS A 338 16.10 -5.87 26.36
N VAL A 339 15.05 -5.95 27.17
CA VAL A 339 14.77 -7.15 27.97
C VAL A 339 14.37 -8.34 27.08
N LYS A 340 13.63 -8.09 25.99
CA LYS A 340 13.18 -9.14 25.07
C LYS A 340 14.29 -9.64 24.13
N VAL A 341 15.10 -8.73 23.60
CA VAL A 341 16.15 -9.02 22.61
C VAL A 341 17.48 -9.37 23.29
N LEU A 342 17.86 -8.66 24.34
CA LEU A 342 19.14 -8.78 25.05
C LEU A 342 18.93 -9.08 26.54
N PRO A 343 18.30 -10.22 26.90
CA PRO A 343 18.11 -10.58 28.30
C PRO A 343 19.47 -10.73 29.00
N PRO A 344 19.54 -10.52 30.33
CA PRO A 344 20.77 -10.68 31.10
C PRO A 344 21.46 -12.01 30.80
N LEU A 345 22.76 -11.95 30.51
CA LEU A 345 23.55 -13.10 30.09
C LEU A 345 23.57 -14.16 31.19
N ARG A 346 22.99 -15.33 30.89
CA ARG A 346 23.12 -16.53 31.73
C ARG A 346 24.27 -17.42 31.28
N ASP A 347 24.56 -17.42 29.98
CA ASP A 347 25.64 -18.18 29.36
C ASP A 347 26.58 -17.24 28.61
N VAL A 348 27.86 -17.22 29.04
CA VAL A 348 28.94 -16.40 28.49
C VAL A 348 29.99 -17.27 27.79
N ARG A 349 29.77 -18.59 27.71
CA ARG A 349 30.75 -19.52 27.13
C ARG A 349 30.57 -19.66 25.62
N ASN A 350 29.34 -19.59 25.14
CA ASN A 350 29.02 -19.67 23.72
C ASN A 350 29.20 -18.32 23.03
N ARG A 351 29.66 -18.35 21.77
CA ARG A 351 29.83 -17.12 20.98
C ARG A 351 28.47 -16.46 20.73
N PRO A 352 28.35 -15.12 20.77
CA PRO A 352 27.07 -14.42 20.65
C PRO A 352 26.29 -14.69 19.36
N GLU A 353 26.97 -15.04 18.27
CA GLU A 353 26.37 -15.39 16.97
C GLU A 353 25.83 -16.83 16.90
N VAL A 354 26.17 -17.69 17.88
CA VAL A 354 25.80 -19.11 17.91
C VAL A 354 24.51 -19.31 18.71
N GLY A 355 23.48 -19.82 18.05
CA GLY A 355 22.19 -20.16 18.64
C GLY A 355 21.00 -19.70 17.80
N ASN A 356 19.80 -20.02 18.28
CA ASN A 356 18.53 -19.71 17.59
C ASN A 356 17.69 -18.64 18.32
N SER A 357 18.22 -17.98 19.35
CA SER A 357 17.53 -16.83 19.95
C SER A 357 17.55 -15.61 19.02
N LEU A 358 16.61 -14.69 19.22
CA LEU A 358 16.57 -13.42 18.48
C LEU A 358 17.89 -12.65 18.55
N ARG A 359 18.55 -12.63 19.72
CA ARG A 359 19.90 -12.08 19.90
C ARG A 359 20.89 -12.68 18.92
N ASN A 360 20.96 -14.01 18.86
CA ASN A 360 21.94 -14.70 18.01
C ASN A 360 21.69 -14.41 16.52
N LYS A 361 20.42 -14.41 16.10
CA LYS A 361 20.00 -14.06 14.74
C LYS A 361 20.44 -12.64 14.36
N LEU A 362 20.19 -11.65 15.22
CA LEU A 362 20.58 -10.25 14.98
C LEU A 362 22.09 -10.06 14.97
N VAL A 363 22.83 -10.71 15.88
CA VAL A 363 24.30 -10.64 15.89
C VAL A 363 24.90 -11.21 14.60
N ARG A 364 24.34 -12.31 14.06
CA ARG A 364 24.77 -12.85 12.76
C ARG A 364 24.59 -11.85 11.61
N LEU A 365 23.57 -11.00 11.66
CA LEU A 365 23.36 -9.97 10.64
C LEU A 365 24.43 -8.88 10.66
N MET A 366 25.11 -8.65 11.79
CA MET A 366 26.20 -7.66 11.88
C MET A 366 27.42 -8.03 11.03
N THR A 367 27.52 -9.28 10.59
CA THR A 367 28.54 -9.75 9.64
C THR A 367 27.95 -10.15 8.29
N HIS A 368 26.73 -9.71 7.98
CA HIS A 368 26.10 -9.96 6.70
C HIS A 368 26.82 -9.20 5.56
N ILE A 369 26.76 -9.75 4.35
CA ILE A 369 27.43 -9.21 3.16
C ILE A 369 26.78 -7.88 2.72
N ASP A 370 25.45 -7.79 2.85
CA ASP A 370 24.70 -6.56 2.60
C ASP A 370 24.96 -5.53 3.70
N THR A 371 25.51 -4.37 3.30
CA THR A 371 25.91 -3.29 4.21
C THR A 371 24.74 -2.64 4.91
N ASP A 372 23.57 -2.55 4.26
CA ASP A 372 22.40 -1.89 4.82
C ASP A 372 21.80 -2.76 5.93
N VAL A 373 21.65 -4.06 5.67
CA VAL A 373 21.19 -5.04 6.68
C VAL A 373 22.15 -5.06 7.88
N LYS A 374 23.45 -5.09 7.61
CA LYS A 374 24.48 -5.05 8.65
C LYS A 374 24.37 -3.80 9.51
N HIS A 375 24.23 -2.63 8.88
CA HIS A 375 24.14 -1.36 9.59
C HIS A 375 22.86 -1.26 10.42
N CYS A 376 21.70 -1.63 9.86
CA CYS A 376 20.42 -1.60 10.57
C CYS A 376 20.42 -2.52 11.80
N ALA A 377 20.98 -3.73 11.68
CA ALA A 377 21.08 -4.65 12.81
C ALA A 377 22.04 -4.14 13.90
N ALA A 378 23.19 -3.58 13.51
CA ALA A 378 24.15 -3.00 14.44
C ALA A 378 23.57 -1.79 15.17
N GLU A 379 22.93 -0.88 14.45
CA GLU A 379 22.32 0.33 15.00
C GLU A 379 21.20 -0.02 15.99
N PHE A 380 20.35 -0.99 15.64
CA PHE A 380 19.30 -1.46 16.54
C PHE A 380 19.88 -1.94 17.88
N LEU A 381 20.89 -2.81 17.85
CA LEU A 381 21.53 -3.32 19.07
C LEU A 381 22.26 -2.21 19.84
N PHE A 382 22.90 -1.27 19.15
CA PHE A 382 23.59 -0.12 19.75
C PHE A 382 22.60 0.78 20.52
N VAL A 383 21.46 1.13 19.92
CA VAL A 383 20.40 1.90 20.57
C VAL A 383 19.83 1.17 21.79
N LEU A 384 19.59 -0.15 21.69
CA LEU A 384 19.13 -0.94 22.84
C LEU A 384 20.15 -0.95 24.00
N CYS A 385 21.44 -0.82 23.69
CA CYS A 385 22.51 -0.70 24.68
C CYS A 385 22.66 0.70 25.28
N LYS A 386 21.86 1.69 24.85
CA LYS A 386 21.99 3.13 25.17
C LYS A 386 23.17 3.81 24.48
N GLU A 387 23.51 3.38 23.27
CA GLU A 387 24.54 4.04 22.47
C GLU A 387 25.92 4.07 23.18
N SER A 388 26.20 2.99 23.93
CA SER A 388 27.37 2.83 24.80
C SER A 388 28.35 1.79 24.32
#